data_AF-A0A537IP80-F1
#
_entry.id   AF-A0A537IP80-F1
#
_cell.length_a   1.000
_cell.length_b   1.000
_cell.length_c   1.000
_cell.angle_alpha   90.00
_cell.angle_beta   90.00
_cell.angle_gamma   90.00
#
_symmetry.space_group_name_H-M   'P 1'
#
loop_
_entity.id
_entity.type
_entity.pdbx_description
1 polymer ?
#
loop_
_entity_poly.entity_id
_entity_poly.type
_entity_poly.pdbx_seq_one_letter_code
_entity_poly.pdbx_strand_id
1 'polypeptide(L)' 'VHVSPPQFKHMTPYAVGIVEMPEGVKIPSIIRTSRPEDLKIGMQLEADFSPRPQEGGWPNWPRYFFKETE' A
#
# COMPACT_ATOMS: atom_id res chain seq x y z
N VAL A 1 -2.44 -10.67 -0.64
CA VAL A 1 -1.33 -11.46 -0.04
C VAL A 1 -1.83 -12.08 1.25
N HIS A 2 -1.96 -13.41 1.27
CA HIS A 2 -2.47 -14.16 2.44
C HIS A 2 -1.37 -14.82 3.27
N VAL A 3 -0.18 -15.00 2.70
CA VAL A 3 1.00 -15.54 3.39
C VAL A 3 2.12 -14.53 3.24
N SER A 4 2.49 -13.89 4.35
CA SER A 4 3.37 -12.72 4.35
C SER A 4 4.72 -13.07 4.96
N PRO A 5 5.83 -12.47 4.48
CA PRO A 5 7.12 -12.59 5.14
C PRO A 5 7.08 -11.94 6.54
N PRO A 6 7.99 -12.31 7.47
CA PRO A 6 7.93 -11.91 8.87
C PRO A 6 7.75 -10.40 9.08
N GLN A 7 8.43 -9.58 8.29
CA GLN A 7 8.40 -8.12 8.38
C GLN A 7 7.00 -7.51 8.14
N PHE A 8 6.15 -8.20 7.36
CA PHE A 8 4.80 -7.74 6.98
C PHE A 8 3.70 -8.59 7.62
N LYS A 9 4.05 -9.49 8.53
CA LYS A 9 3.10 -10.43 9.13
C LYS A 9 1.92 -9.71 9.81
N HIS A 10 2.19 -8.58 10.45
CA HIS A 10 1.20 -7.71 11.10
C HIS A 10 0.17 -7.09 10.14
N MET A 11 0.43 -7.09 8.83
CA MET A 11 -0.50 -6.59 7.81
C MET A 11 -1.30 -7.71 7.14
N THR A 12 -1.12 -8.97 7.51
CA THR A 12 -1.78 -10.08 6.82
C THR A 12 -3.27 -10.15 7.19
N PRO A 13 -4.18 -10.30 6.22
CA PRO A 13 -3.99 -10.21 4.76
C PRO A 13 -3.91 -8.75 4.27
N TYR A 14 -3.09 -8.48 3.25
CA TYR A 14 -3.02 -7.16 2.61
C TYR A 14 -3.06 -7.24 1.08
N ALA A 15 -3.47 -6.16 0.43
CA ALA A 15 -3.49 -6.06 -1.02
C ALA A 15 -2.22 -5.39 -1.57
N VAL A 16 -1.84 -5.82 -2.77
CA VAL A 16 -0.79 -5.21 -3.58
C VAL A 16 -1.32 -5.00 -4.98
N GLY A 17 -0.94 -3.89 -5.62
CA GLY A 17 -1.38 -3.58 -6.98
C GLY A 17 -0.40 -2.66 -7.69
N ILE A 18 -0.63 -2.48 -8.99
CA ILE A 18 0.06 -1.49 -9.81
C ILE A 18 -0.91 -0.34 -9.99
N VAL A 19 -0.58 0.82 -9.43
CA VAL A 19 -1.41 2.02 -9.53
C VAL A 19 -0.89 2.89 -10.67
N GLU A 20 -1.78 3.29 -11.56
CA GLU A 20 -1.50 4.23 -12.64
C GLU A 20 -1.83 5.64 -12.17
N MET A 21 -0.81 6.50 -12.13
CA MET A 21 -0.92 7.91 -11.78
C MET A 21 -1.49 8.70 -12.98
N PRO A 22 -2.07 9.90 -12.75
CA PRO A 22 -2.63 10.72 -13.83
C PRO A 22 -1.64 11.04 -14.96
N GLU A 23 -0.35 11.10 -14.67
CA GLU A 23 0.73 11.36 -15.62
C GLU A 23 1.16 10.11 -16.42
N GLY A 24 0.50 8.96 -16.20
CA GLY A 24 0.78 7.68 -16.85
C GLY A 24 1.86 6.82 -16.18
N VAL A 25 2.46 7.30 -15.08
CA VAL A 25 3.44 6.54 -14.30
C VAL A 25 2.76 5.38 -13.57
N LYS A 26 3.40 4.20 -13.56
CA LYS A 26 2.87 2.98 -12.92
C LYS A 26 3.72 2.59 -11.73
N ILE A 27 3.13 2.55 -10.54
CA ILE A 27 3.83 2.31 -9.29
C ILE A 27 3.30 1.02 -8.64
N PRO A 28 4.14 -0.01 -8.44
CA PRO A 28 3.77 -1.16 -7.62
C PRO A 28 3.76 -0.76 -6.14
N SER A 29 2.66 -0.99 -5.44
CA SER A 29 2.57 -0.63 -4.01
C SER A 29 1.52 -1.45 -3.26
N ILE A 30 1.54 -1.32 -1.94
CA ILE A 30 0.49 -1.82 -1.06
C ILE A 30 -0.73 -0.91 -1.20
N ILE A 31 -1.91 -1.53 -1.30
CA ILE A 31 -3.19 -0.82 -1.26
C ILE A 31 -3.88 -1.15 0.06
N ARG A 32 -4.19 -0.12 0.84
CA ARG A 32 -4.95 -0.20 2.09
C ARG A 32 -6.41 0.09 1.80
N THR A 33 -7.25 -0.89 2.06
CA THR A 33 -8.70 -0.81 1.92
C THR A 33 -9.33 -1.29 3.23
N SER A 34 -10.52 -0.79 3.52
CA SER A 34 -11.32 -1.27 4.65
C SER A 34 -11.70 -2.75 4.49
N ARG A 35 -11.93 -3.21 3.25
CA ARG A 35 -12.33 -4.58 2.93
C ARG A 35 -11.65 -5.05 1.64
N PRO A 36 -10.80 -6.11 1.70
CA PRO A 36 -10.10 -6.62 0.52
C PRO A 36 -11.00 -6.95 -0.68
N GLU A 37 -12.24 -7.35 -0.43
CA GLU A 37 -13.25 -7.66 -1.44
C GLU A 37 -13.78 -6.45 -2.22
N ASP A 38 -13.59 -5.23 -1.73
CA ASP A 38 -14.02 -4.00 -2.41
C ASP A 38 -13.04 -3.57 -3.52
N LEU A 39 -11.85 -4.16 -3.55
CA LEU A 39 -10.82 -3.83 -4.54
C LEU A 39 -11.22 -4.27 -5.94
N LYS A 40 -11.14 -3.32 -6.87
CA LYS A 40 -11.41 -3.52 -8.29
C LYS A 40 -10.45 -2.73 -9.16
N ILE A 41 -10.22 -3.21 -10.37
CA ILE A 41 -9.46 -2.47 -11.38
C ILE A 41 -10.21 -1.18 -11.73
N GLY A 42 -9.48 -0.07 -11.85
CA GLY A 42 -10.04 1.25 -12.13
C GLY A 42 -10.61 1.97 -10.90
N MET A 43 -10.43 1.43 -9.70
CA MET A 43 -10.75 2.14 -8.46
C MET A 43 -9.86 3.37 -8.30
N GLN A 44 -10.45 4.49 -7.87
CA GLN A 44 -9.70 5.68 -7.51
C GLN A 44 -9.02 5.49 -6.16
N LEU A 45 -7.75 5.86 -6.09
CA LEU A 45 -6.91 5.71 -4.92
C LEU A 45 -6.10 6.98 -4.70
N GLU A 46 -5.73 7.23 -3.45
CA GLU A 46 -4.86 8.33 -3.04
C GLU A 46 -3.55 7.79 -2.46
N ALA A 47 -2.43 8.44 -2.78
CA ALA A 47 -1.15 8.12 -2.16
C ALA A 47 -1.07 8.71 -0.75
N ASP A 48 -0.59 7.92 0.21
CA ASP A 48 -0.40 8.33 1.59
C ASP A 48 0.91 7.73 2.14
N PHE A 49 1.41 8.25 3.25
CA PHE A 49 2.69 7.89 3.83
C PHE A 49 2.52 7.34 5.23
N SER A 50 3.32 6.33 5.58
CA SER A 50 3.28 5.78 6.93
C SER A 50 3.70 6.86 7.94
N PRO A 51 2.94 7.07 9.03
CA PRO A 51 3.22 8.13 9.99
C PRO A 51 4.53 7.91 10.76
N ARG A 52 5.05 6.68 10.75
CA ARG A 52 6.35 6.34 11.32
C ARG A 52 7.20 5.58 10.29
N PRO A 53 8.51 5.85 10.22
CA PRO A 53 9.45 4.98 9.56
C PRO A 53 9.41 3.58 10.18
N GLN A 54 9.75 2.55 9.41
CA GLN A 54 9.90 1.22 9.98
C GLN A 54 11.09 1.21 10.95
N GLU A 55 10.91 0.70 12.16
CA GLU A 55 12.01 0.49 13.09
C GLU A 55 12.98 -0.55 12.50
N GLY A 56 14.25 -0.19 12.30
CA GLY A 56 15.22 -1.18 11.81
C GLY A 56 16.50 -0.69 11.14
N GLY A 57 16.70 0.60 10.90
CA GLY A 57 17.98 1.12 10.42
C GLY A 57 17.90 2.32 9.49
N TRP A 58 19.02 2.98 9.30
CA TRP A 58 19.14 4.13 8.41
C TRP A 58 19.04 3.71 6.93
N PRO A 59 18.30 4.43 6.07
CA PRO A 59 17.52 5.63 6.36
C PRO A 59 16.11 5.31 6.90
N ASN A 60 15.68 6.08 7.90
CA ASN A 60 14.34 6.00 8.48
C ASN A 60 13.34 6.84 7.66
N TRP A 61 12.99 6.39 6.46
CA TRP A 61 11.95 7.04 5.65
C TRP A 61 10.58 6.42 5.86
N PRO A 62 9.51 7.25 5.82
CA PRO A 62 8.16 6.72 5.75
C PRO A 62 7.96 5.95 4.45
N ARG A 63 7.18 4.87 4.51
CA ARG A 63 6.80 4.10 3.31
C ARG A 63 5.54 4.71 2.72
N TYR A 64 5.50 4.86 1.41
CA TYR A 64 4.27 5.20 0.72
C TYR A 64 3.36 3.96 0.58
N PHE A 65 2.07 4.19 0.53
CA PHE A 65 1.03 3.21 0.19
C PHE A 65 -0.12 3.96 -0.51
N PHE A 66 -1.04 3.21 -1.10
CA PHE A 66 -2.28 3.79 -1.63
C PHE A 66 -3.46 3.42 -0.75
N LYS A 67 -4.45 4.30 -0.65
CA LYS A 67 -5.71 4.06 0.08
C LYS A 67 -6.91 4.47 -0.76
N GLU A 68 -8.09 3.99 -0.37
CA GLU A 68 -9.36 4.47 -0.91
C GLU A 68 -9.47 5.98 -0.69
N THR A 69 -9.93 6.72 -1.70
CA THR A 69 -10.28 8.13 -1.56
C THR A 69 -11.48 8.25 -0.61
N GLU A 70 -11.46 9.25 0.28
CA GLU A 70 -12.60 9.59 1.14
C GLU A 70 -13.84 10.01 0.34
#